data_AF-A0A2S2C7M7-F1
#
_entry.id   AF-A0A2S2C7M7-F1
#
_cell.length_a   1.000
_cell.length_b   1.000
_cell.length_c   1.000
_cell.angle_alpha   90.00
_cell.angle_beta   90.00
_cell.angle_gamma   90.00
#
_symmetry.space_group_name_H-M   'P 1'
#
loop_
_entity.id
_entity.type
_entity.pdbx_description
1 polymer ?
#
loop_
_entity_poly.entity_id
_entity_poly.type
_entity_poly.pdbx_seq_one_letter_code
_entity_poly.pdbx_strand_id
1 'polypeptide(L)'
;MGAPVKKSTRNSRRPHRGRSTSPVRSFAEYTKRLATGAKSVVIDADPENWLDLGHIPSQVEVKIVGQTCAGIAGGSIAASGRCFVQASNHARVTAYEHAHIEAFDDSTVDARGKSHIVGTDNAWIRAEDSAIVFAHSHCHVQANGQAIVAATDTTTVRIDGEAHVRVSDSVRIIGPRRPAIVETHPIGRLARHLNF
;
A
#
# COMPACT_ATOMS: atom_id res chain seq x y z
N MET A 1 46.40 25.57 -49.08
CA MET A 1 46.14 24.21 -48.54
C MET A 1 46.66 24.22 -47.11
N GLY A 2 45.87 24.54 -46.09
CA GLY A 2 44.98 23.62 -45.36
C GLY A 2 45.33 23.75 -43.87
N ALA A 3 44.61 24.62 -43.14
CA ALA A 3 44.84 24.87 -41.72
C ALA A 3 44.42 23.67 -40.85
N PRO A 4 45.09 23.39 -39.71
CA PRO A 4 44.71 22.27 -38.85
C PRO A 4 43.45 22.62 -38.03
N VAL A 5 42.41 21.79 -38.21
CA VAL A 5 41.14 21.88 -37.47
C VAL A 5 41.36 21.42 -36.03
N LYS A 6 41.25 22.36 -35.07
CA LYS A 6 41.14 22.03 -33.63
C LYS A 6 39.82 21.29 -33.39
N LYS A 7 39.90 19.99 -33.08
CA LYS A 7 38.74 19.22 -32.60
C LYS A 7 38.36 19.74 -31.21
N SER A 8 37.30 20.54 -31.17
CA SER A 8 36.66 21.02 -29.95
C SER A 8 36.07 19.84 -29.17
N THR A 9 36.61 19.61 -27.98
CA THR A 9 36.10 18.68 -26.98
C THR A 9 34.75 19.19 -26.46
N ARG A 10 33.64 18.69 -27.03
CA ARG A 10 32.31 18.84 -26.42
C ARG A 10 32.25 17.93 -25.19
N ASN A 11 32.63 18.49 -24.06
CA ASN A 11 32.42 17.91 -22.75
C ASN A 11 30.90 17.91 -22.47
N SER A 12 30.21 16.85 -22.90
CA SER A 12 28.82 16.59 -22.56
C SER A 12 28.75 16.35 -21.05
N ARG A 13 28.55 17.43 -20.28
CA ARG A 13 28.13 17.34 -18.89
C ARG A 13 26.79 16.64 -18.86
N ARG A 14 26.82 15.32 -18.65
CA ARG A 14 25.62 14.55 -18.28
C ARG A 14 24.98 15.26 -17.09
N PRO A 15 23.68 15.60 -17.15
CA PRO A 15 23.01 16.17 -16.00
C PRO A 15 23.15 15.19 -14.84
N HIS A 16 23.54 15.71 -13.67
CA HIS A 16 23.68 14.94 -12.44
C HIS A 16 22.40 14.14 -12.20
N ARG A 17 22.43 12.83 -12.46
CA ARG A 17 21.47 11.90 -11.88
C ARG A 17 21.55 12.11 -10.38
N GLY A 18 20.45 12.58 -9.78
CA GLY A 18 20.32 12.74 -8.34
C GLY A 18 20.91 11.52 -7.64
N ARG A 19 21.80 11.79 -6.68
CA ARG A 19 22.55 10.79 -5.92
C ARG A 19 21.55 9.74 -5.42
N SER A 20 21.55 8.55 -6.02
CA SER A 20 20.74 7.43 -5.54
C SER A 20 21.24 7.13 -4.12
N THR A 21 20.47 7.58 -3.13
CA THR A 21 20.75 7.29 -1.74
C THR A 21 20.53 5.80 -1.55
N SER A 22 21.53 5.11 -1.00
CA SER A 22 21.40 3.70 -0.65
C SER A 22 20.12 3.44 0.14
N PRO A 23 19.41 2.32 -0.12
CA PRO A 23 18.24 1.95 0.66
C PRO A 23 18.58 1.87 2.16
N VAL A 24 17.64 2.29 2.98
CA VAL A 24 17.67 2.11 4.43
C VAL A 24 17.36 0.65 4.75
N ARG A 25 18.20 0.04 5.59
CA ARG A 25 18.09 -1.38 5.99
C ARG A 25 17.71 -1.57 7.46
N SER A 26 17.72 -0.50 8.26
CA SER A 26 17.44 -0.54 9.70
C SER A 26 16.76 0.73 10.23
N PHE A 27 16.17 0.66 11.42
CA PHE A 27 15.54 1.81 12.07
C PHE A 27 16.56 2.91 12.44
N ALA A 28 17.77 2.52 12.84
CA ALA A 28 18.86 3.47 13.13
C ALA A 28 19.27 4.27 11.87
N GLU A 29 19.29 3.62 10.71
CA GLU A 29 19.52 4.31 9.44
C GLU A 29 18.35 5.22 9.06
N TYR A 30 17.11 4.76 9.26
CA TYR A 30 15.90 5.56 9.02
C TYR A 30 15.93 6.86 9.81
N THR A 31 16.10 6.78 11.14
CA THR A 31 16.16 7.96 12.02
C THR A 31 17.31 8.90 11.67
N LYS A 32 18.49 8.35 11.33
CA LYS A 32 19.63 9.14 10.86
C LYS A 32 19.33 9.88 9.55
N ARG A 33 18.61 9.27 8.61
CA ARG A 33 18.15 9.93 7.38
C ARG A 33 17.24 11.10 7.70
N LEU A 34 16.28 10.92 8.61
CA LEU A 34 15.39 12.01 9.03
C LEU A 34 16.15 13.16 9.68
N ALA A 35 17.07 12.85 10.62
CA ALA A 35 17.88 13.85 11.32
C ALA A 35 18.78 14.67 10.37
N THR A 36 19.18 14.08 9.25
CA THR A 36 19.96 14.78 8.21
C THR A 36 19.09 15.54 7.20
N GLY A 37 17.77 15.61 7.42
CA GLY A 37 16.83 16.36 6.59
C GLY A 37 16.46 15.66 5.28
N ALA A 38 16.52 14.32 5.24
CA ALA A 38 16.10 13.57 4.05
C ALA A 38 14.62 13.81 3.75
N LYS A 39 14.32 14.26 2.52
CA LYS A 39 12.95 14.44 2.02
C LYS A 39 12.35 13.17 1.42
N SER A 40 13.19 12.19 1.10
CA SER A 40 12.77 10.92 0.53
C SER A 40 13.64 9.80 1.10
N VAL A 41 13.02 8.71 1.52
CA VAL A 41 13.66 7.53 2.09
C VAL A 41 13.08 6.28 1.44
N VAL A 42 13.95 5.47 0.84
CA VAL A 42 13.59 4.13 0.37
C VAL A 42 14.09 3.13 1.40
N ILE A 43 13.22 2.26 1.88
CA ILE A 43 13.49 1.21 2.86
C ILE A 43 13.38 -0.14 2.13
N ASP A 44 14.41 -0.94 2.25
CA ASP A 44 14.51 -2.28 1.67
C ASP A 44 15.17 -3.19 2.71
N ALA A 45 14.53 -3.40 3.85
CA ALA A 45 15.10 -4.20 4.93
C ALA A 45 14.88 -5.69 4.72
N ASP A 46 15.63 -6.50 5.47
CA ASP A 46 15.42 -7.93 5.56
C ASP A 46 14.03 -8.22 6.18
N PRO A 47 13.27 -9.21 5.69
CA PRO A 47 11.95 -9.57 6.26
C PRO A 47 11.99 -9.96 7.74
N GLU A 48 13.12 -10.44 8.25
CA GLU A 48 13.27 -10.78 9.68
C GLU A 48 13.38 -9.53 10.57
N ASN A 49 13.64 -8.36 9.99
CA ASN A 49 13.80 -7.11 10.71
C ASN A 49 12.51 -6.28 10.68
N TRP A 50 11.73 -6.36 11.76
CA TRP A 50 10.57 -5.49 11.96
C TRP A 50 10.98 -4.04 12.21
N LEU A 51 10.52 -3.13 11.35
CA LEU A 51 10.76 -1.69 11.50
C LEU A 51 9.52 -0.96 12.00
N ASP A 52 9.49 -0.63 13.29
CA ASP A 52 8.49 0.31 13.82
C ASP A 52 8.92 1.75 13.49
N LEU A 53 8.29 2.35 12.47
CA LEU A 53 8.62 3.69 12.00
C LEU A 53 7.84 4.78 12.75
N GLY A 54 6.84 4.41 13.55
CA GLY A 54 5.95 5.35 14.23
C GLY A 54 5.28 6.34 13.27
N HIS A 55 5.20 7.60 13.67
CA HIS A 55 4.62 8.66 12.86
C HIS A 55 5.58 9.12 11.75
N ILE A 56 5.12 9.06 10.50
CA ILE A 56 5.90 9.55 9.36
C ILE A 56 5.72 11.07 9.21
N PRO A 57 6.79 11.88 9.28
CA PRO A 57 6.68 13.33 9.12
C PRO A 57 6.15 13.72 7.73
N SER A 58 5.23 14.69 7.68
CA SER A 58 4.54 15.11 6.44
C SER A 58 5.46 15.64 5.33
N GLN A 59 6.69 16.03 5.65
CA GLN A 59 7.69 16.54 4.71
C GLN A 59 8.54 15.43 4.06
N VAL A 60 8.32 14.16 4.43
CA VAL A 60 9.16 13.03 4.04
C VAL A 60 8.34 12.00 3.28
N GLU A 61 8.80 11.68 2.08
CA GLU A 61 8.28 10.57 1.29
C GLU A 61 8.99 9.27 1.69
N VAL A 62 8.26 8.30 2.22
CA VAL A 62 8.80 6.98 2.57
C VAL A 62 8.28 5.92 1.61
N LYS A 63 9.19 5.15 1.03
CA LYS A 63 8.89 4.01 0.16
C LYS A 63 9.42 2.73 0.78
N ILE A 64 8.54 1.77 1.02
CA ILE A 64 8.87 0.44 1.52
C ILE A 64 8.85 -0.53 0.35
N VAL A 65 9.97 -1.21 0.09
CA VAL A 65 10.13 -2.11 -1.04
C VAL A 65 10.69 -3.47 -0.60
N GLY A 66 10.78 -4.39 -1.56
CA GLY A 66 11.41 -5.70 -1.33
C GLY A 66 10.53 -6.60 -0.47
N GLN A 67 11.10 -7.13 0.61
CA GLN A 67 10.42 -8.01 1.56
C GLN A 67 10.34 -7.38 2.97
N THR A 68 10.49 -6.06 3.05
CA THR A 68 10.50 -5.32 4.32
C THR A 68 9.22 -5.56 5.14
N CYS A 69 9.37 -5.72 6.45
CA CYS A 69 8.27 -5.74 7.41
C CYS A 69 8.30 -4.45 8.27
N ALA A 70 7.21 -3.70 8.34
CA ALA A 70 7.20 -2.42 9.06
C ALA A 70 5.85 -2.03 9.67
N GLY A 71 5.88 -1.21 10.72
CA GLY A 71 4.71 -0.56 11.32
C GLY A 71 4.75 0.95 11.16
N ILE A 72 3.60 1.57 10.90
CA ILE A 72 3.42 3.03 10.90
C ILE A 72 2.21 3.44 11.74
N ALA A 73 2.34 4.56 12.45
CA ALA A 73 1.31 5.16 13.31
C ALA A 73 1.10 6.63 12.91
N GLY A 74 0.35 6.83 11.84
CA GLY A 74 0.15 8.14 11.21
C GLY A 74 1.22 8.54 10.18
N GLY A 75 0.88 9.52 9.35
CA GLY A 75 1.68 9.93 8.19
C GLY A 75 1.38 9.08 6.95
N SER A 76 2.26 9.10 5.95
CA SER A 76 2.01 8.41 4.67
C SER A 76 3.22 7.70 4.09
N ILE A 77 3.01 6.51 3.52
CA ILE A 77 4.02 5.75 2.81
C ILE A 77 3.49 5.21 1.47
N ALA A 78 4.42 4.80 0.60
CA ALA A 78 4.13 3.85 -0.48
C ALA A 78 4.79 2.49 -0.18
N ALA A 79 4.08 1.40 -0.47
CA ALA A 79 4.53 0.04 -0.26
C ALA A 79 4.45 -0.75 -1.58
N SER A 80 5.54 -1.40 -1.97
CA SER A 80 5.60 -2.28 -3.16
C SER A 80 6.50 -3.49 -2.93
N GLY A 81 6.46 -4.47 -3.83
CA GLY A 81 7.12 -5.76 -3.62
C GLY A 81 6.30 -6.68 -2.72
N ARG A 82 6.97 -7.61 -2.03
CA ARG A 82 6.36 -8.59 -1.11
C ARG A 82 6.54 -8.12 0.35
N CYS A 83 6.41 -6.83 0.59
CA CYS A 83 6.52 -6.24 1.91
C CYS A 83 5.25 -6.50 2.74
N PHE A 84 5.39 -6.39 4.05
CA PHE A 84 4.29 -6.45 5.01
C PHE A 84 4.27 -5.16 5.85
N VAL A 85 3.12 -4.49 5.91
CA VAL A 85 2.99 -3.23 6.64
C VAL A 85 1.77 -3.24 7.56
N GLN A 86 1.96 -2.87 8.82
CA GLN A 86 0.87 -2.51 9.73
C GLN A 86 0.69 -0.99 9.77
N ALA A 87 -0.55 -0.51 9.60
CA ALA A 87 -0.89 0.90 9.57
C ALA A 87 -2.00 1.21 10.60
N SER A 88 -1.76 2.18 11.47
CA SER A 88 -2.71 2.63 12.51
C SER A 88 -2.73 4.15 12.66
N ASN A 89 -3.62 4.67 13.52
CA ASN A 89 -3.66 6.09 13.92
C ASN A 89 -3.65 7.08 12.74
N HIS A 90 -4.63 6.98 11.83
CA HIS A 90 -4.74 7.82 10.62
C HIS A 90 -3.57 7.70 9.62
N ALA A 91 -2.82 6.61 9.66
CA ALA A 91 -1.81 6.29 8.65
C ALA A 91 -2.42 6.17 7.26
N ARG A 92 -1.65 6.53 6.22
CA ARG A 92 -2.01 6.37 4.82
C ARG A 92 -1.00 5.50 4.08
N VAL A 93 -1.48 4.47 3.39
CA VAL A 93 -0.64 3.56 2.63
C VAL A 93 -1.10 3.51 1.18
N THR A 94 -0.20 3.73 0.24
CA THR A 94 -0.45 3.37 -1.16
C THR A 94 0.28 2.06 -1.49
N ALA A 95 -0.48 0.99 -1.73
CA ALA A 95 0.02 -0.36 -1.90
C ALA A 95 0.01 -0.80 -3.37
N TYR A 96 1.10 -1.42 -3.80
CA TYR A 96 1.31 -1.88 -5.17
C TYR A 96 1.88 -3.31 -5.21
N GLU A 97 1.82 -3.92 -6.39
CA GLU A 97 2.42 -5.23 -6.69
C GLU A 97 1.90 -6.36 -5.78
N HIS A 98 2.68 -6.81 -4.79
CA HIS A 98 2.38 -7.93 -3.91
C HIS A 98 2.39 -7.52 -2.43
N ALA A 99 2.22 -6.22 -2.15
CA ALA A 99 2.30 -5.70 -0.80
C ALA A 99 1.15 -6.25 0.06
N HIS A 100 1.46 -6.66 1.28
CA HIS A 100 0.47 -7.06 2.28
C HIS A 100 0.32 -5.94 3.32
N ILE A 101 -0.89 -5.42 3.50
CA ILE A 101 -1.16 -4.31 4.43
C ILE A 101 -2.24 -4.72 5.42
N GLU A 102 -1.95 -4.57 6.71
CA GLU A 102 -2.96 -4.61 7.77
C GLU A 102 -3.26 -3.18 8.22
N ALA A 103 -4.51 -2.78 8.10
CA ALA A 103 -5.00 -1.43 8.35
C ALA A 103 -5.97 -1.43 9.53
N PHE A 104 -5.64 -0.64 10.54
CA PHE A 104 -6.37 -0.50 11.81
C PHE A 104 -6.79 0.96 12.00
N ASP A 105 -7.79 1.19 12.86
CA ASP A 105 -8.33 2.52 13.17
C ASP A 105 -8.77 3.28 11.90
N ASP A 106 -8.80 4.62 11.96
CA ASP A 106 -9.06 5.52 10.84
C ASP A 106 -7.93 5.56 9.77
N SER A 107 -7.19 4.47 9.57
CA SER A 107 -6.16 4.39 8.53
C SER A 107 -6.78 4.30 7.13
N THR A 108 -6.01 4.72 6.13
CA THR A 108 -6.45 4.71 4.72
C THR A 108 -5.48 3.92 3.87
N VAL A 109 -6.01 3.03 3.02
CA VAL A 109 -5.22 2.25 2.06
C VAL A 109 -5.74 2.45 0.65
N ASP A 110 -4.87 2.85 -0.27
CA ASP A 110 -5.13 2.82 -1.71
C ASP A 110 -4.34 1.66 -2.32
N ALA A 111 -5.01 0.57 -2.70
CA ALA A 111 -4.39 -0.68 -3.15
C ALA A 111 -4.61 -0.94 -4.65
N ARG A 112 -3.51 -1.29 -5.33
CA ARG A 112 -3.46 -1.68 -6.75
C ARG A 112 -2.63 -2.95 -6.96
N GLY A 113 -2.68 -3.51 -8.16
CA GLY A 113 -1.94 -4.73 -8.50
C GLY A 113 -2.48 -5.95 -7.75
N LYS A 114 -1.60 -6.88 -7.34
CA LYS A 114 -1.93 -8.10 -6.57
C LYS A 114 -1.72 -7.89 -5.06
N SER A 115 -1.98 -6.68 -4.57
CA SER A 115 -1.83 -6.33 -3.16
C SER A 115 -2.90 -7.04 -2.31
N HIS A 116 -2.57 -7.32 -1.05
CA HIS A 116 -3.43 -8.02 -0.11
C HIS A 116 -3.67 -7.14 1.12
N ILE A 117 -4.92 -6.76 1.36
CA ILE A 117 -5.27 -5.80 2.41
C ILE A 117 -6.19 -6.46 3.43
N VAL A 118 -5.88 -6.31 4.72
CA VAL A 118 -6.77 -6.64 5.83
C VAL A 118 -7.13 -5.34 6.54
N GLY A 119 -8.41 -5.03 6.63
CA GLY A 119 -8.94 -3.85 7.32
C GLY A 119 -9.77 -4.21 8.54
N THR A 120 -9.54 -3.50 9.64
CA THR A 120 -10.34 -3.54 10.86
C THR A 120 -10.56 -2.14 11.43
N ASP A 121 -11.59 -2.00 12.26
CA ASP A 121 -11.84 -0.87 13.16
C ASP A 121 -11.84 0.51 12.50
N ASN A 122 -12.76 0.72 11.54
CA ASN A 122 -12.93 1.97 10.77
C ASN A 122 -11.90 2.25 9.67
N ALA A 123 -11.11 1.25 9.26
CA ALA A 123 -10.20 1.41 8.13
C ALA A 123 -10.94 1.76 6.82
N TRP A 124 -10.33 2.64 6.03
CA TRP A 124 -10.84 3.05 4.72
C TRP A 124 -9.95 2.49 3.60
N ILE A 125 -10.50 1.64 2.74
CA ILE A 125 -9.73 0.92 1.72
C ILE A 125 -10.31 1.24 0.33
N ARG A 126 -9.46 1.65 -0.61
CA ARG A 126 -9.74 1.62 -2.05
C ARG A 126 -8.98 0.46 -2.67
N ALA A 127 -9.67 -0.38 -3.42
CA ALA A 127 -9.11 -1.54 -4.09
C ALA A 127 -9.41 -1.48 -5.59
N GLU A 128 -8.35 -1.54 -6.39
CA GLU A 128 -8.38 -1.53 -7.85
C GLU A 128 -7.59 -2.74 -8.40
N ASP A 129 -7.69 -2.97 -9.70
CA ASP A 129 -7.01 -4.07 -10.41
C ASP A 129 -7.28 -5.45 -9.79
N SER A 130 -6.27 -6.19 -9.37
CA SER A 130 -6.37 -7.54 -8.79
C SER A 130 -6.18 -7.52 -7.26
N ALA A 131 -6.43 -6.38 -6.61
CA ALA A 131 -6.25 -6.25 -5.18
C ALA A 131 -7.28 -7.12 -4.44
N ILE A 132 -6.85 -7.75 -3.34
CA ILE A 132 -7.70 -8.58 -2.50
C ILE A 132 -7.85 -7.89 -1.15
N VAL A 133 -9.10 -7.76 -0.67
CA VAL A 133 -9.43 -7.09 0.59
C VAL A 133 -10.25 -7.99 1.49
N PHE A 134 -9.81 -8.11 2.74
CA PHE A 134 -10.60 -8.61 3.86
C PHE A 134 -10.96 -7.45 4.77
N ALA A 135 -12.24 -7.23 5.05
CA ALA A 135 -12.70 -6.10 5.85
C ALA A 135 -13.71 -6.53 6.91
N HIS A 136 -13.50 -6.10 8.16
CA HIS A 136 -14.41 -6.36 9.27
C HIS A 136 -14.48 -5.15 10.22
N SER A 137 -15.43 -5.15 11.17
CA SER A 137 -15.55 -4.10 12.20
C SER A 137 -15.60 -2.65 11.68
N HIS A 138 -16.72 -2.21 11.11
CA HIS A 138 -16.94 -0.82 10.65
C HIS A 138 -16.03 -0.30 9.54
N CYS A 139 -15.40 -1.17 8.76
CA CYS A 139 -14.59 -0.74 7.62
C CYS A 139 -15.42 -0.09 6.49
N HIS A 140 -14.75 0.73 5.68
CA HIS A 140 -15.27 1.29 4.43
C HIS A 140 -14.41 0.84 3.26
N VAL A 141 -14.96 0.04 2.35
CA VAL A 141 -14.23 -0.47 1.16
C VAL A 141 -14.84 0.10 -0.11
N GLN A 142 -14.02 0.68 -0.99
CA GLN A 142 -14.38 1.00 -2.37
C GLN A 142 -13.66 0.02 -3.30
N ALA A 143 -14.41 -0.84 -3.98
CA ALA A 143 -13.89 -1.85 -4.88
C ALA A 143 -14.17 -1.47 -6.35
N ASN A 144 -13.17 -1.58 -7.20
CA ASN A 144 -13.26 -1.35 -8.65
C ASN A 144 -12.37 -2.34 -9.42
N GLY A 145 -12.59 -2.46 -10.74
CA GLY A 145 -11.79 -3.34 -11.60
C GLY A 145 -12.06 -4.81 -11.30
N GLN A 146 -11.00 -5.62 -11.17
CA GLN A 146 -11.05 -7.05 -10.86
C GLN A 146 -10.82 -7.32 -9.36
N ALA A 147 -11.05 -6.32 -8.50
CA ALA A 147 -10.79 -6.43 -7.08
C ALA A 147 -11.68 -7.51 -6.45
N ILE A 148 -11.13 -8.23 -5.47
CA ILE A 148 -11.84 -9.24 -4.70
C ILE A 148 -12.00 -8.73 -3.28
N VAL A 149 -13.23 -8.65 -2.78
CA VAL A 149 -13.52 -8.18 -1.42
C VAL A 149 -14.30 -9.24 -0.66
N ALA A 150 -13.84 -9.57 0.54
CA ALA A 150 -14.63 -10.29 1.53
C ALA A 150 -14.88 -9.35 2.72
N ALA A 151 -16.14 -9.10 3.06
CA ALA A 151 -16.53 -8.18 4.12
C ALA A 151 -17.48 -8.83 5.14
N THR A 152 -17.33 -8.46 6.41
CA THR A 152 -18.20 -8.90 7.51
C THR A 152 -18.61 -7.75 8.42
N ASP A 153 -19.49 -8.05 9.38
CA ASP A 153 -19.99 -7.15 10.42
C ASP A 153 -20.63 -5.88 9.85
N THR A 154 -20.40 -4.73 10.48
CA THR A 154 -20.95 -3.41 10.12
C THR A 154 -20.18 -2.72 8.97
N THR A 155 -19.41 -3.48 8.19
CA THR A 155 -18.64 -2.95 7.05
C THR A 155 -19.55 -2.39 5.96
N THR A 156 -19.11 -1.33 5.30
CA THR A 156 -19.74 -0.82 4.08
C THR A 156 -18.85 -1.06 2.88
N VAL A 157 -19.39 -1.71 1.84
CA VAL A 157 -18.67 -1.95 0.57
C VAL A 157 -19.36 -1.18 -0.56
N ARG A 158 -18.64 -0.22 -1.13
CA ARG A 158 -19.01 0.47 -2.38
C ARG A 158 -18.37 -0.27 -3.55
N ILE A 159 -19.18 -0.65 -4.52
CA ILE A 159 -18.74 -1.40 -5.70
C ILE A 159 -18.92 -0.56 -6.94
N ASP A 160 -17.86 -0.48 -7.75
CA ASP A 160 -17.86 0.02 -9.11
C ASP A 160 -17.24 -1.06 -10.04
N GLY A 161 -17.56 -1.04 -11.33
CA GLY A 161 -16.93 -1.95 -12.31
C GLY A 161 -17.23 -3.44 -12.09
N GLU A 162 -16.21 -4.29 -12.29
CA GLU A 162 -16.29 -5.77 -12.33
C GLU A 162 -15.87 -6.45 -11.02
N ALA A 163 -15.87 -5.74 -9.89
CA ALA A 163 -15.34 -6.30 -8.65
C ALA A 163 -16.20 -7.47 -8.13
N HIS A 164 -15.52 -8.44 -7.52
CA HIS A 164 -16.12 -9.61 -6.90
C HIS A 164 -16.21 -9.42 -5.39
N VAL A 165 -17.42 -9.48 -4.82
CA VAL A 165 -17.65 -9.16 -3.42
C VAL A 165 -18.42 -10.28 -2.71
N ARG A 166 -17.87 -10.77 -1.60
CA ARG A 166 -18.50 -11.72 -0.70
C ARG A 166 -18.80 -11.04 0.63
N VAL A 167 -20.02 -11.15 1.12
CA VAL A 167 -20.42 -10.46 2.35
C VAL A 167 -21.20 -11.35 3.32
N SER A 168 -21.16 -11.01 4.61
CA SER A 168 -22.14 -11.51 5.58
C SER A 168 -23.39 -10.62 5.64
N ASP A 169 -24.45 -11.10 6.31
CA ASP A 169 -25.77 -10.46 6.34
C ASP A 169 -25.79 -9.02 6.88
N SER A 170 -24.80 -8.61 7.69
CA SER A 170 -24.75 -7.28 8.32
C SER A 170 -24.05 -6.20 7.49
N VAL A 171 -23.47 -6.57 6.35
CA VAL A 171 -22.69 -5.66 5.52
C VAL A 171 -23.60 -4.80 4.64
N ARG A 172 -23.30 -3.51 4.55
CA ARG A 172 -23.98 -2.60 3.64
C ARG A 172 -23.28 -2.56 2.28
N ILE A 173 -23.98 -2.92 1.21
CA ILE A 173 -23.47 -2.80 -0.17
C ILE A 173 -24.07 -1.58 -0.87
N ILE A 174 -23.23 -0.81 -1.58
CA ILE A 174 -23.61 0.35 -2.39
C ILE A 174 -23.00 0.20 -3.79
N GLY A 175 -23.79 0.17 -4.86
CA GLY A 175 -23.22 0.05 -6.20
C GLY A 175 -24.26 -0.27 -7.29
N PRO A 176 -23.84 -0.33 -8.56
CA PRO A 176 -24.72 -0.68 -9.67
C PRO A 176 -25.17 -2.15 -9.56
N ARG A 177 -26.36 -2.45 -10.09
CA ARG A 177 -26.93 -3.82 -10.04
C ARG A 177 -26.11 -4.87 -10.84
N ARG A 178 -25.16 -4.48 -11.71
CA ARG A 178 -24.20 -5.31 -12.48
C ARG A 178 -23.00 -4.45 -12.95
N PRO A 179 -21.80 -5.01 -13.24
CA PRO A 179 -21.35 -6.41 -13.14
C PRO A 179 -20.51 -6.68 -11.87
N ALA A 180 -21.08 -6.47 -10.68
CA ALA A 180 -20.49 -7.00 -9.46
C ALA A 180 -21.06 -8.40 -9.18
N ILE A 181 -20.20 -9.37 -8.86
CA ILE A 181 -20.68 -10.65 -8.28
C ILE A 181 -20.79 -10.44 -6.78
N VAL A 182 -22.01 -10.57 -6.25
CA VAL A 182 -22.27 -10.46 -4.80
C VAL A 182 -22.74 -11.81 -4.26
N GLU A 183 -21.99 -12.37 -3.32
CA GLU A 183 -22.38 -13.58 -2.60
C GLU A 183 -22.63 -13.27 -1.12
N THR A 184 -23.88 -13.42 -0.67
CA THR A 184 -24.27 -13.27 0.74
C THR A 184 -24.26 -14.64 1.42
N HIS A 185 -23.44 -14.83 2.47
CA HIS A 185 -23.39 -16.07 3.23
C HIS A 185 -23.62 -15.83 4.73
N PRO A 186 -24.32 -16.74 5.44
CA PRO A 186 -24.38 -16.69 6.90
C PRO A 186 -22.98 -16.88 7.48
N ILE A 187 -22.68 -16.12 8.54
CA ILE A 187 -21.35 -15.90 9.14
C ILE A 187 -20.52 -17.20 9.32
N GLY A 188 -21.16 -18.34 9.58
CA GLY A 188 -20.49 -19.63 9.79
C GLY A 188 -19.87 -20.30 8.55
N ARG A 189 -20.18 -19.87 7.31
CA ARG A 189 -19.68 -20.52 6.08
C ARG A 189 -18.53 -19.81 5.38
N LEU A 190 -18.30 -18.53 5.69
CA LEU A 190 -17.21 -17.76 5.09
C LEU A 190 -15.85 -18.33 5.53
N ALA A 191 -15.67 -18.65 6.81
CA ALA A 191 -14.39 -19.18 7.33
C ALA A 191 -13.89 -20.48 6.65
N ARG A 192 -14.77 -21.36 6.13
CA ARG A 192 -14.36 -22.63 5.49
C ARG A 192 -14.01 -22.52 4.00
N HIS A 193 -14.40 -21.44 3.33
CA HIS A 193 -14.14 -21.22 1.91
C HIS A 193 -13.11 -20.11 1.66
N LEU A 194 -12.49 -19.61 2.73
CA LEU A 194 -11.49 -18.55 2.75
C LEU A 194 -10.06 -19.07 2.94
N ASN A 195 -9.85 -20.39 2.83
CA ASN A 195 -8.50 -20.96 2.74
C ASN A 195 -7.89 -20.58 1.38
N PHE A 196 -7.11 -19.50 1.39
CA PHE A 196 -6.02 -19.28 0.45
C PHE A 196 -4.75 -19.96 0.96
#